data_AF-A0A7Y5TXI7-F1
#
_entry.id   AF-A0A7Y5TXI7-F1
#
_cell.length_a   1.000
_cell.length_b   1.000
_cell.length_c   1.000
_cell.angle_alpha   90.00
_cell.angle_beta   90.00
_cell.angle_gamma   90.00
#
_symmetry.space_group_name_H-M   'P 1'
#
loop_
_entity.id
_entity.type
_entity.pdbx_description
1 polymer ?
#
loop_
_entity_poly.entity_id
_entity_poly.type
_entity_poly.pdbx_seq_one_letter_code
_entity_poly.pdbx_strand_id
1 'polypeptide(L)'
;MSPLALLLLAQLAAPARLTTPLLSFPEAGLDAGAAYQGYQTRFYRDAAANTVQIYLDGREGRVVTLLADAENASVGFSARDAQGRPAVLRWGDDRARVARTGRTRVFEYALTADAPAVHLGWFLLGSMRVERDFQYEKRHRAPYAAPAFTLPETDRLVAALERLPADVQRRHLALLGARDVATLRARLRPSVRVVTGAGDWHARVVQPSLDGRDTMIVEVHADPRLVLATRAGDSISLRARRGDRVPFTIRVGTTGRTLTPLARNEIFNRAFLAWLDSARAAPAAEASLRARWLERQVRGVELLASREKLMAGLPNYATYFGRDMLVTALMMRPVWHDAMSEFVVASALRKLSPRGEVSHEEALGGQAVREAASEYAALVDESLRA
;
A
#
# COMPACT_ATOMS: atom_id res chain seq x y z
N MET A 1 -30.46 16.48 -2.54
CA MET A 1 -29.26 17.06 -1.89
C MET A 1 -29.27 18.57 -2.10
N SER A 2 -29.16 19.36 -1.04
CA SER A 2 -29.15 20.82 -1.16
C SER A 2 -27.88 21.30 -1.89
N PRO A 3 -27.95 22.34 -2.76
CA PRO A 3 -26.78 22.92 -3.43
C PRO A 3 -25.72 23.44 -2.44
N LEU A 4 -26.12 23.80 -1.22
CA LEU A 4 -25.19 24.14 -0.13
C LEU A 4 -24.31 22.96 0.31
N ALA A 5 -24.83 21.73 0.26
CA ALA A 5 -24.07 20.53 0.63
C ALA A 5 -23.02 20.18 -0.45
N LEU A 6 -23.29 20.48 -1.71
CA LEU A 6 -22.32 20.35 -2.82
C LEU A 6 -21.19 21.38 -2.72
N LEU A 7 -21.50 22.62 -2.33
CA LEU A 7 -20.51 23.68 -2.11
C LEU A 7 -19.61 23.39 -0.88
N LEU A 8 -20.16 22.86 0.22
CA LEU A 8 -19.35 22.45 1.38
C LEU A 8 -18.47 21.23 1.09
N LEU A 9 -18.94 20.26 0.32
CA LEU A 9 -18.13 19.10 -0.10
C LEU A 9 -16.99 19.50 -1.05
N ALA A 10 -17.21 20.50 -1.91
CA ALA A 10 -16.17 21.06 -2.78
C ALA A 10 -15.07 21.80 -1.99
N GLN A 11 -15.40 22.43 -0.85
CA GLN A 11 -14.43 23.13 0.01
C GLN A 11 -13.51 22.19 0.81
N LEU A 12 -13.84 20.90 0.93
CA LEU A 12 -13.04 19.90 1.68
C LEU A 12 -12.10 19.07 0.79
N ALA A 13 -12.10 19.31 -0.52
CA ALA A 13 -11.21 18.65 -1.47
C ALA A 13 -9.95 19.50 -1.70
N ALA A 14 -8.78 18.96 -1.37
CA ALA A 14 -7.53 19.57 -1.82
C ALA A 14 -7.42 19.37 -3.34
N PRO A 15 -7.07 20.41 -4.13
CA PRO A 15 -6.98 20.28 -5.57
C PRO A 15 -5.98 19.19 -5.94
N ALA A 16 -6.31 18.41 -6.96
CA ALA A 16 -5.43 17.36 -7.43
C ALA A 16 -4.11 17.97 -7.93
N ARG A 17 -2.99 17.43 -7.47
CA ARG A 17 -1.65 17.88 -7.80
C ARG A 17 -0.89 16.79 -8.54
N LEU A 18 -0.09 17.17 -9.52
CA LEU A 18 0.86 16.26 -10.16
C LEU A 18 2.14 16.14 -9.31
N THR A 19 2.64 14.91 -9.17
CA THR A 19 3.89 14.60 -8.49
C THR A 19 4.77 13.75 -9.39
N THR A 20 6.08 13.98 -9.33
CA THR A 20 7.09 13.14 -9.96
C THR A 20 7.62 12.08 -8.99
N PRO A 21 8.24 10.99 -9.47
CA PRO A 21 8.91 10.03 -8.62
C PRO A 21 10.07 10.69 -7.87
N LEU A 22 10.20 10.41 -6.58
CA LEU A 22 11.34 10.77 -5.74
C LEU A 22 12.54 9.86 -5.99
N LEU A 23 12.25 8.57 -6.23
CA LEU A 23 13.19 7.53 -6.63
C LEU A 23 12.52 6.60 -7.63
N SER A 24 13.30 6.05 -8.55
CA SER A 24 12.88 5.05 -9.53
C SER A 24 13.95 3.98 -9.64
N PHE A 25 13.54 2.72 -9.74
CA PHE A 25 14.44 1.59 -9.88
C PHE A 25 13.93 0.67 -11.00
N PRO A 26 14.82 0.12 -11.85
CA PRO A 26 16.25 0.44 -11.90
C PRO A 26 16.52 1.85 -12.43
N GLU A 27 17.59 2.47 -11.96
CA GLU A 27 18.13 3.72 -12.48
C GLU A 27 19.33 3.44 -13.40
N ALA A 28 19.24 3.92 -14.65
CA ALA A 28 20.29 3.75 -15.64
C ALA A 28 21.62 4.35 -15.15
N GLY A 29 22.69 3.54 -15.21
CA GLY A 29 24.04 3.93 -14.78
C GLY A 29 24.32 3.80 -13.28
N LEU A 30 23.31 3.52 -12.45
CA LEU A 30 23.50 3.23 -11.01
C LEU A 30 23.17 1.79 -10.65
N ASP A 31 22.21 1.17 -11.34
CA ASP A 31 21.75 -0.18 -11.02
C ASP A 31 22.23 -1.22 -12.02
N ALA A 32 22.60 -2.39 -11.51
CA ALA A 32 22.88 -3.56 -12.32
C ALA A 32 21.57 -4.12 -12.88
N GLY A 33 21.41 -4.11 -14.21
CA GLY A 33 20.17 -4.51 -14.88
C GLY A 33 19.69 -5.94 -14.55
N ALA A 34 20.60 -6.88 -14.25
CA ALA A 34 20.26 -8.25 -13.91
C ALA A 34 19.47 -8.36 -12.58
N ALA A 35 19.78 -7.53 -11.58
CA ALA A 35 19.11 -7.56 -10.28
C ALA A 35 17.64 -7.10 -10.35
N TYR A 36 17.30 -6.30 -11.37
CA TYR A 36 15.97 -5.71 -11.58
C TYR A 36 15.28 -6.28 -12.81
N GLN A 37 15.74 -7.40 -13.36
CA GLN A 37 15.16 -7.95 -14.58
C GLN A 37 13.67 -8.23 -14.40
N GLY A 38 12.84 -7.56 -15.20
CA GLY A 38 11.38 -7.67 -15.14
C GLY A 38 10.73 -7.00 -13.93
N TYR A 39 11.48 -6.25 -13.11
CA TYR A 39 10.97 -5.53 -11.96
C TYR A 39 11.25 -4.03 -12.08
N GLN A 40 10.21 -3.21 -11.88
CA GLN A 40 10.33 -1.76 -11.86
C GLN A 40 9.60 -1.22 -10.64
N THR A 41 10.13 -0.17 -10.01
CA THR A 41 9.43 0.50 -8.91
C THR A 41 9.66 1.99 -8.93
N ARG A 42 8.65 2.75 -8.52
CA ARG A 42 8.69 4.21 -8.37
C ARG A 42 8.19 4.60 -6.98
N PHE A 43 8.82 5.59 -6.38
CA PHE A 43 8.48 6.12 -5.07
C PHE A 43 7.96 7.54 -5.20
N TYR A 44 6.91 7.88 -4.47
CA TYR A 44 6.25 9.18 -4.50
C TYR A 44 5.89 9.65 -3.08
N ARG A 45 5.42 10.89 -2.97
CA ARG A 45 4.69 11.37 -1.80
C ARG A 45 3.20 11.48 -2.13
N ASP A 46 2.33 11.04 -1.22
CA ASP A 46 0.88 11.27 -1.33
C ASP A 46 0.50 12.71 -0.93
N ALA A 47 -0.80 13.00 -0.89
CA ALA A 47 -1.33 14.32 -0.50
C ALA A 47 -1.05 14.71 0.96
N ALA A 48 -0.58 13.79 1.80
CA ALA A 48 -0.14 14.00 3.18
C ALA A 48 1.40 13.87 3.34
N ALA A 49 2.14 13.83 2.23
CA ALA A 49 3.58 13.58 2.17
C ALA A 49 4.02 12.18 2.65
N ASN A 50 3.12 11.25 2.92
CA ASN A 50 3.48 9.86 3.19
C ASN A 50 4.14 9.23 1.95
N THR A 51 5.04 8.29 2.17
CA THR A 51 5.66 7.54 1.08
C THR A 51 4.65 6.64 0.40
N VAL A 52 4.62 6.67 -0.93
CA VAL A 52 3.91 5.71 -1.77
C VAL A 52 4.93 5.01 -2.63
N GLN A 53 4.91 3.68 -2.65
CA GLN A 53 5.70 2.90 -3.59
C GLN A 53 4.76 2.18 -4.54
N ILE A 54 5.07 2.19 -5.83
CA ILE A 54 4.39 1.35 -6.80
C ILE A 54 5.44 0.49 -7.48
N TYR A 55 5.25 -0.83 -7.46
CA TYR A 55 6.07 -1.75 -8.21
C TYR A 55 5.29 -2.54 -9.25
N LEU A 56 5.97 -2.81 -10.36
CA LEU A 56 5.54 -3.66 -11.47
C LEU A 56 6.50 -4.86 -11.51
N ASP A 57 6.01 -6.04 -11.18
CA ASP A 57 6.75 -7.30 -11.41
C ASP A 57 6.19 -7.97 -12.66
N GLY A 58 6.83 -7.70 -13.80
CA GLY A 58 6.48 -8.28 -15.10
C GLY A 58 6.77 -9.78 -15.20
N ARG A 59 7.56 -10.36 -14.29
CA ARG A 59 7.82 -11.81 -14.27
C ARG A 59 6.60 -12.57 -13.75
N GLU A 60 5.89 -11.97 -12.81
CA GLU A 60 4.69 -12.55 -12.18
C GLU A 60 3.40 -11.89 -12.65
N GLY A 61 3.49 -10.76 -13.34
CA GLY A 61 2.36 -9.94 -13.76
C GLY A 61 1.69 -9.28 -12.56
N ARG A 62 2.43 -8.95 -11.50
CA ARG A 62 1.90 -8.37 -10.26
C ARG A 62 2.18 -6.88 -10.22
N VAL A 63 1.16 -6.10 -9.91
CA VAL A 63 1.26 -4.66 -9.62
C VAL A 63 0.83 -4.43 -8.19
N VAL A 64 1.63 -3.70 -7.43
CA VAL A 64 1.29 -3.34 -6.04
C VAL A 64 1.60 -1.88 -5.79
N THR A 65 0.65 -1.22 -5.15
CA THR A 65 0.80 0.09 -4.53
C THR A 65 0.87 -0.09 -3.02
N LEU A 66 2.01 0.26 -2.43
CA LEU A 66 2.22 0.32 -0.99
C LEU A 66 2.07 1.77 -0.52
N LEU A 67 1.30 1.96 0.53
CA LEU A 67 1.03 3.23 1.18
C LEU A 67 1.68 3.15 2.56
N ALA A 68 2.76 3.90 2.77
CA ALA A 68 3.41 4.00 4.07
C ALA A 68 2.55 4.87 5.00
N ASP A 69 1.48 4.28 5.51
CA ASP A 69 0.53 4.92 6.42
C ASP A 69 0.45 4.18 7.77
N ALA A 70 -0.48 4.59 8.63
CA ALA A 70 -0.65 3.93 9.92
C ALA A 70 -1.08 2.45 9.80
N GLU A 71 -1.61 2.04 8.65
CA GLU A 71 -2.12 0.68 8.39
C GLU A 71 -1.11 -0.18 7.62
N ASN A 72 0.01 0.41 7.17
CA ASN A 72 0.92 -0.20 6.20
C ASN A 72 0.15 -0.70 4.96
N ALA A 73 -0.81 0.10 4.48
CA ALA A 73 -1.78 -0.34 3.51
C ALA A 73 -1.14 -0.74 2.17
N SER A 74 -1.73 -1.74 1.53
CA SER A 74 -1.33 -2.25 0.22
C SER A 74 -2.55 -2.50 -0.65
N VAL A 75 -2.42 -2.16 -1.92
CA VAL A 75 -3.36 -2.49 -2.96
C VAL A 75 -2.61 -3.18 -4.09
N GLY A 76 -2.96 -4.43 -4.38
CA GLY A 76 -2.34 -5.20 -5.45
C GLY A 76 -3.35 -5.81 -6.42
N PHE A 77 -2.92 -6.01 -7.66
CA PHE A 77 -3.65 -6.79 -8.65
C PHE A 77 -2.68 -7.51 -9.59
N SER A 78 -3.14 -8.59 -10.20
CA SER A 78 -2.41 -9.33 -11.22
C SER A 78 -2.94 -8.96 -12.60
N ALA A 79 -2.06 -8.94 -13.60
CA ALA A 79 -2.36 -8.64 -15.00
C ALA A 79 -1.86 -9.77 -15.89
N ARG A 80 -2.75 -10.27 -16.75
CA ARG A 80 -2.48 -11.39 -17.65
C ARG A 80 -2.85 -11.06 -19.08
N ASP A 81 -2.11 -11.61 -20.04
CA ASP A 81 -2.46 -11.55 -21.46
C ASP A 81 -3.63 -12.50 -21.78
N ALA A 82 -4.06 -12.52 -23.04
CA ALA A 82 -5.15 -13.37 -23.52
C ALA A 82 -4.85 -14.88 -23.39
N GLN A 83 -3.58 -15.28 -23.21
CA GLN A 83 -3.14 -16.65 -22.99
C GLN A 83 -3.00 -16.98 -21.49
N GLY A 84 -3.34 -16.04 -20.60
CA GLY A 84 -3.24 -16.22 -19.16
C GLY A 84 -1.83 -16.09 -18.59
N ARG A 85 -0.85 -15.66 -19.39
CA ARG A 85 0.54 -15.41 -18.97
C ARG A 85 0.67 -14.01 -18.37
N PRO A 86 1.68 -13.75 -17.53
CA PRO A 86 2.00 -12.40 -17.06
C PRO A 86 2.00 -11.36 -18.18
N ALA A 87 1.17 -10.32 -18.06
CA ALA A 87 1.15 -9.22 -19.02
C ALA A 87 2.34 -8.29 -18.78
N VAL A 88 2.98 -7.86 -19.86
CA VAL A 88 4.01 -6.81 -19.79
C VAL A 88 3.31 -5.47 -19.62
N LEU A 89 3.57 -4.83 -18.47
CA LEU A 89 3.06 -3.51 -18.15
C LEU A 89 4.18 -2.48 -18.13
N ARG A 90 3.88 -1.28 -18.62
CA ARG A 90 4.76 -0.11 -18.60
C ARG A 90 4.05 1.07 -17.96
N TRP A 91 4.82 2.02 -17.44
CA TRP A 91 4.30 3.31 -17.02
C TRP A 91 3.70 4.05 -18.23
N GLY A 92 2.46 4.51 -18.09
CA GLY A 92 1.77 5.31 -19.10
C GLY A 92 2.07 6.81 -18.99
N ASP A 93 2.56 7.26 -17.85
CA ASP A 93 3.01 8.63 -17.57
C ASP A 93 4.19 8.56 -16.59
N ASP A 94 5.06 9.57 -16.61
CA ASP A 94 6.14 9.73 -15.64
C ASP A 94 5.66 10.34 -14.33
N ARG A 95 4.53 11.05 -14.36
CA ARG A 95 3.91 11.67 -13.20
C ARG A 95 2.73 10.86 -12.69
N ALA A 96 2.46 11.05 -11.41
CA ALA A 96 1.26 10.60 -10.76
C ALA A 96 0.43 11.80 -10.30
N ARG A 97 -0.86 11.56 -10.05
CA ARG A 97 -1.77 12.57 -9.52
C ARG A 97 -2.14 12.21 -8.09
N VAL A 98 -1.99 13.17 -7.18
CA VAL A 98 -2.36 13.04 -5.77
C VAL A 98 -3.50 13.98 -5.43
N ALA A 99 -4.43 13.53 -4.60
CA ALA A 99 -5.54 14.35 -4.14
C ALA A 99 -5.99 13.91 -2.75
N ARG A 100 -6.81 14.75 -2.10
CA ARG A 100 -7.52 14.40 -0.87
C ARG A 100 -8.97 14.83 -0.97
N THR A 101 -9.88 13.95 -0.57
CA THR A 101 -11.32 14.24 -0.49
C THR A 101 -11.82 13.78 0.87
N GLY A 102 -12.13 14.73 1.76
CA GLY A 102 -12.41 14.40 3.17
C GLY A 102 -11.23 13.68 3.81
N ARG A 103 -11.47 12.50 4.39
CA ARG A 103 -10.44 11.61 4.97
C ARG A 103 -9.72 10.76 3.92
N THR A 104 -10.26 10.64 2.72
CA THR A 104 -9.70 9.76 1.69
C THR A 104 -8.53 10.44 0.98
N ARG A 105 -7.36 9.82 1.06
CA ARG A 105 -6.19 10.16 0.24
C ARG A 105 -6.23 9.34 -1.04
N VAL A 106 -5.95 10.00 -2.15
CA VAL A 106 -6.04 9.41 -3.49
C VAL A 106 -4.70 9.55 -4.18
N PHE A 107 -4.27 8.45 -4.80
CA PHE A 107 -3.08 8.38 -5.63
C PHE A 107 -3.44 7.74 -6.97
N GLU A 108 -3.08 8.36 -8.08
CA GLU A 108 -3.44 7.93 -9.42
C GLU A 108 -2.23 7.89 -10.34
N TYR A 109 -2.11 6.82 -11.13
CA TYR A 109 -1.02 6.62 -12.07
C TYR A 109 -1.50 5.86 -13.32
N ALA A 110 -0.90 6.16 -14.46
CA ALA A 110 -1.22 5.54 -15.73
C ALA A 110 -0.33 4.32 -16.00
N LEU A 111 -0.93 3.28 -16.59
CA LEU A 111 -0.24 2.09 -17.07
C LEU A 111 -0.65 1.81 -18.53
N THR A 112 0.24 1.15 -19.25
CA THR A 112 -0.02 0.60 -20.58
C THR A 112 0.35 -0.87 -20.59
N ALA A 113 -0.55 -1.74 -21.03
CA ALA A 113 -0.22 -3.12 -21.33
C ALA A 113 0.26 -3.24 -22.79
N ASP A 114 1.39 -3.92 -23.01
CA ASP A 114 1.93 -4.23 -24.34
C ASP A 114 1.27 -5.49 -24.92
N ALA A 115 -0.06 -5.48 -24.98
CA ALA A 115 -0.87 -6.53 -25.58
C ALA A 115 -2.21 -5.95 -26.05
N PRO A 116 -2.87 -6.55 -27.06
CA PRO A 116 -4.19 -6.08 -27.53
C PRO A 116 -5.31 -6.32 -26.50
N ALA A 117 -5.08 -7.17 -25.51
CA ALA A 117 -5.97 -7.39 -24.39
C ALA A 117 -5.19 -7.72 -23.11
N VAL A 118 -5.70 -7.25 -21.97
CA VAL A 118 -5.19 -7.55 -20.64
C VAL A 118 -6.34 -7.89 -19.69
N HIS A 119 -6.12 -8.88 -18.84
CA HIS A 119 -7.06 -9.35 -17.83
C HIS A 119 -6.48 -9.07 -16.44
N LEU A 120 -7.15 -8.19 -15.70
CA LEU A 120 -6.81 -7.81 -14.34
C LEU A 120 -7.65 -8.64 -13.36
N GLY A 121 -7.00 -9.24 -12.37
CA GLY A 121 -7.65 -10.06 -11.35
C GLY A 121 -6.80 -10.12 -10.10
N TRP A 122 -7.19 -10.97 -9.15
CA TRP A 122 -6.52 -11.04 -7.84
C TRP A 122 -6.33 -9.66 -7.19
N PHE A 123 -7.38 -8.83 -7.22
CA PHE A 123 -7.40 -7.59 -6.45
C PHE A 123 -7.30 -7.95 -4.97
N LEU A 124 -6.25 -7.48 -4.31
CA LEU A 124 -5.99 -7.68 -2.90
C LEU A 124 -5.81 -6.33 -2.24
N LEU A 125 -6.66 -6.03 -1.28
CA LEU A 125 -6.64 -4.78 -0.52
C LEU A 125 -6.45 -5.17 0.95
N GLY A 126 -5.35 -4.74 1.55
CA GLY A 126 -4.98 -5.20 2.89
C GLY A 126 -3.80 -4.40 3.45
N SER A 127 -3.13 -4.97 4.45
CA SER A 127 -1.80 -4.52 4.82
C SER A 127 -0.75 -5.17 3.91
N MET A 128 0.43 -4.59 3.83
CA MET A 128 1.59 -5.20 3.14
C MET A 128 1.85 -6.64 3.62
N ARG A 129 1.59 -6.96 4.90
CA ARG A 129 1.70 -8.33 5.42
C ARG A 129 0.77 -9.31 4.70
N VAL A 130 -0.47 -8.89 4.42
CA VAL A 130 -1.44 -9.68 3.66
C VAL A 130 -0.97 -9.88 2.21
N GLU A 131 -0.44 -8.83 1.58
CA GLU A 131 0.17 -8.93 0.23
C GLU A 131 1.39 -9.86 0.19
N ARG A 132 2.19 -9.86 1.26
CA ARG A 132 3.36 -10.73 1.42
C ARG A 132 2.95 -12.20 1.55
N ASP A 133 1.97 -12.50 2.41
CA ASP A 133 1.45 -13.86 2.59
C ASP A 133 0.85 -14.39 1.28
N PHE A 134 0.06 -13.57 0.60
CA PHE A 134 -0.51 -13.89 -0.72
C PHE A 134 0.55 -14.24 -1.78
N GLN A 135 1.68 -13.55 -1.76
CA GLN A 135 2.82 -13.81 -2.64
C GLN A 135 3.60 -15.06 -2.23
N TYR A 136 3.86 -15.28 -0.94
CA TYR A 136 4.53 -16.47 -0.44
C TYR A 136 3.76 -17.76 -0.75
N GLU A 137 2.44 -17.71 -0.64
CA GLU A 137 1.56 -18.82 -1.05
C GLU A 137 1.37 -18.93 -2.57
N LYS A 138 2.00 -18.03 -3.35
CA LYS A 138 1.92 -17.97 -4.83
C LYS A 138 0.50 -17.85 -5.36
N ARG A 139 -0.44 -17.33 -4.56
CA ARG A 139 -1.87 -17.23 -4.91
C ARG A 139 -2.11 -16.32 -6.11
N HIS A 140 -1.31 -15.26 -6.26
CA HIS A 140 -1.31 -14.38 -7.44
C HIS A 140 -1.09 -15.13 -8.78
N ARG A 141 -0.46 -16.32 -8.75
CA ARG A 141 -0.21 -17.16 -9.92
C ARG A 141 -1.37 -18.09 -10.26
N ALA A 142 -2.31 -18.30 -9.35
CA ALA A 142 -3.48 -19.15 -9.59
C ALA A 142 -4.41 -18.55 -10.66
N PRO A 143 -5.23 -19.37 -11.35
CA PRO A 143 -6.28 -18.85 -12.24
C PRO A 143 -7.23 -17.91 -11.50
N TYR A 144 -7.76 -16.88 -12.16
CA TYR A 144 -8.70 -15.94 -11.51
C TYR A 144 -10.02 -16.58 -11.05
N ALA A 145 -10.35 -17.76 -11.58
CA ALA A 145 -11.50 -18.55 -11.13
C ALA A 145 -11.21 -19.42 -9.88
N ALA A 146 -9.97 -19.44 -9.39
CA ALA A 146 -9.63 -20.20 -8.19
C ALA A 146 -10.32 -19.59 -6.95
N PRO A 147 -10.46 -20.35 -5.85
CA PRO A 147 -11.06 -19.84 -4.62
C PRO A 147 -10.37 -18.56 -4.14
N ALA A 148 -11.16 -17.59 -3.68
CA ALA A 148 -10.62 -16.34 -3.16
C ALA A 148 -9.62 -16.61 -2.03
N PHE A 149 -8.61 -15.75 -1.93
CA PHE A 149 -7.69 -15.78 -0.80
C PHE A 149 -8.42 -15.39 0.49
N THR A 150 -8.20 -16.14 1.56
CA THR A 150 -8.76 -15.86 2.88
C THR A 150 -7.67 -15.83 3.93
N LEU A 151 -7.98 -15.21 5.06
CA LEU A 151 -7.10 -15.16 6.22
C LEU A 151 -7.71 -16.08 7.28
N PRO A 152 -7.13 -17.27 7.52
CA PRO A 152 -7.71 -18.26 8.42
C PRO A 152 -7.99 -17.73 9.83
N GLU A 153 -7.16 -16.82 10.33
CA GLU A 153 -7.32 -16.22 11.65
C GLU A 153 -8.61 -15.40 11.72
N THR A 154 -8.86 -14.59 10.69
CA THR A 154 -10.07 -13.76 10.58
C THR A 154 -11.32 -14.62 10.39
N ASP A 155 -11.24 -15.65 9.54
CA ASP A 155 -12.36 -16.60 9.34
C ASP A 155 -12.73 -17.28 10.67
N ARG A 156 -11.73 -17.68 11.46
CA ARG A 156 -11.93 -18.31 12.77
C ARG A 156 -12.57 -17.35 13.78
N LEU A 157 -12.16 -16.07 13.81
CA LEU A 157 -12.80 -15.06 14.66
C LEU A 157 -14.27 -14.88 14.31
N VAL A 158 -14.62 -14.80 13.03
CA VAL A 158 -16.02 -14.61 12.61
C VAL A 158 -16.85 -15.85 12.98
N ALA A 159 -16.33 -17.06 12.74
CA ALA A 159 -16.99 -18.30 13.14
C ALA A 159 -17.15 -18.45 14.66
N ALA A 160 -16.17 -17.98 15.45
CA ALA A 160 -16.30 -17.96 16.91
C ALA A 160 -17.37 -16.97 17.37
N LEU A 161 -17.39 -15.77 16.80
CA LEU A 161 -18.39 -14.75 17.11
C LEU A 161 -19.83 -15.21 16.79
N GLU A 162 -20.03 -15.99 15.73
CA GLU A 162 -21.34 -16.55 15.36
C GLU A 162 -21.96 -17.45 16.43
N ARG A 163 -21.13 -18.13 17.23
CA ARG A 163 -21.59 -19.08 18.25
C ARG A 163 -21.94 -18.43 19.60
N LEU A 164 -21.64 -17.14 19.77
CA LEU A 164 -21.90 -16.43 21.01
C LEU A 164 -23.41 -16.23 21.26
N PRO A 165 -23.85 -16.17 22.53
CA PRO A 165 -25.20 -15.73 22.88
C PRO A 165 -25.53 -14.37 22.26
N ALA A 166 -26.78 -14.15 21.89
CA ALA A 166 -27.17 -13.01 21.05
C ALA A 166 -26.84 -11.63 21.67
N ASP A 167 -26.91 -11.48 22.99
CA ASP A 167 -26.54 -10.25 23.68
C ASP A 167 -25.03 -10.01 23.68
N VAL A 168 -24.23 -11.06 23.91
CA VAL A 168 -22.76 -11.02 23.87
C VAL A 168 -22.29 -10.73 22.44
N GLN A 169 -22.86 -11.44 21.47
CA GLN A 169 -22.56 -11.27 20.05
C GLN A 169 -22.80 -9.81 19.61
N ARG A 170 -23.93 -9.20 19.99
CA ARG A 170 -24.20 -7.78 19.68
C ARG A 170 -23.14 -6.84 20.26
N ARG A 171 -22.69 -7.08 21.50
CA ARG A 171 -21.61 -6.26 22.11
C ARG A 171 -20.31 -6.39 21.32
N HIS A 172 -19.92 -7.60 20.94
CA HIS A 172 -18.67 -7.84 20.21
C HIS A 172 -18.74 -7.33 18.77
N LEU A 173 -19.88 -7.45 18.10
CA LEU A 173 -20.13 -6.83 16.79
C LEU A 173 -19.99 -5.30 16.84
N ALA A 174 -20.48 -4.66 17.91
CA ALA A 174 -20.34 -3.22 18.09
C ALA A 174 -18.87 -2.79 18.21
N LEU A 175 -18.00 -3.58 18.86
CA LEU A 175 -16.56 -3.32 18.92
C LEU A 175 -15.89 -3.36 17.54
N LEU A 176 -16.40 -4.21 16.64
CA LEU A 176 -15.97 -4.34 15.24
C LEU A 176 -16.75 -3.43 14.29
N GLY A 177 -17.53 -2.48 14.81
CA GLY A 177 -18.31 -1.55 13.99
C GLY A 177 -19.26 -2.25 13.02
N ALA A 178 -19.78 -3.43 13.37
CA ALA A 178 -20.69 -4.22 12.56
C ALA A 178 -22.06 -4.34 13.24
N ARG A 179 -23.12 -4.35 12.43
CA ARG A 179 -24.50 -4.50 12.92
C ARG A 179 -24.95 -5.96 13.04
N ASP A 180 -24.34 -6.82 12.24
CA ASP A 180 -24.65 -8.25 12.11
C ASP A 180 -23.41 -8.98 11.57
N VAL A 181 -23.42 -10.31 11.65
CA VAL A 181 -22.30 -11.12 11.15
C VAL A 181 -22.17 -11.07 9.63
N ALA A 182 -23.29 -10.93 8.91
CA ALA A 182 -23.27 -10.79 7.46
C ALA A 182 -22.42 -9.57 7.01
N THR A 183 -22.46 -8.48 7.78
CA THR A 183 -21.65 -7.28 7.58
C THR A 183 -20.16 -7.58 7.75
N LEU A 184 -19.76 -8.37 8.76
CA LEU A 184 -18.36 -8.79 8.91
C LEU A 184 -17.92 -9.71 7.77
N ARG A 185 -18.73 -10.70 7.41
CA ARG A 185 -18.44 -11.61 6.28
C ARG A 185 -18.25 -10.86 4.97
N ALA A 186 -19.04 -9.81 4.74
CA ALA A 186 -18.92 -8.95 3.57
C ALA A 186 -17.61 -8.13 3.54
N ARG A 187 -16.94 -7.91 4.68
CA ARG A 187 -15.65 -7.20 4.78
C ARG A 187 -14.43 -8.11 4.58
N LEU A 188 -14.62 -9.43 4.64
CA LEU A 188 -13.54 -10.42 4.44
C LEU A 188 -12.99 -10.42 3.01
N ARG A 189 -13.76 -9.89 2.05
CA ARG A 189 -13.40 -9.89 0.64
C ARG A 189 -13.66 -8.52 0.02
N PRO A 190 -12.87 -8.11 -0.98
CA PRO A 190 -13.15 -6.91 -1.73
C PRO A 190 -14.44 -7.06 -2.53
N SER A 191 -15.20 -5.97 -2.64
CA SER A 191 -16.37 -5.90 -3.52
C SER A 191 -16.01 -5.19 -4.83
N VAL A 192 -16.42 -5.76 -5.97
CA VAL A 192 -16.17 -5.18 -7.30
C VAL A 192 -17.48 -4.66 -7.88
N ARG A 193 -17.49 -3.40 -8.34
CA ARG A 193 -18.60 -2.76 -9.04
C ARG A 193 -18.10 -2.07 -10.30
N VAL A 194 -18.91 -2.01 -11.34
CA VAL A 194 -18.61 -1.24 -12.55
C VAL A 194 -19.51 -0.02 -12.56
N VAL A 195 -18.93 1.13 -12.90
CA VAL A 195 -19.65 2.36 -13.17
C VAL A 195 -19.46 2.67 -14.65
N THR A 196 -20.59 2.87 -15.35
CA THR A 196 -20.60 3.25 -16.76
C THR A 196 -21.45 4.49 -16.96
N GLY A 197 -20.88 5.52 -17.57
CA GLY A 197 -21.55 6.77 -17.91
C GLY A 197 -21.13 7.29 -19.28
N ALA A 198 -21.67 8.44 -19.70
CA ALA A 198 -21.34 9.08 -20.97
C ALA A 198 -19.88 9.56 -20.97
N GLY A 199 -18.95 8.70 -21.39
CA GLY A 199 -17.52 8.98 -21.47
C GLY A 199 -16.68 8.54 -20.26
N ASP A 200 -17.30 7.92 -19.25
CA ASP A 200 -16.60 7.41 -18.07
C ASP A 200 -16.90 5.92 -17.90
N TRP A 201 -15.84 5.10 -17.90
CA TRP A 201 -15.91 3.70 -17.51
C TRP A 201 -14.85 3.47 -16.44
N HIS A 202 -15.26 2.95 -15.30
CA HIS A 202 -14.34 2.42 -14.32
C HIS A 202 -14.89 1.24 -13.53
N ALA A 203 -14.01 0.30 -13.21
CA ALA A 203 -14.27 -0.73 -12.23
C ALA A 203 -13.74 -0.27 -10.86
N ARG A 204 -14.59 -0.28 -9.86
CA ARG A 204 -14.30 0.12 -8.49
C ARG A 204 -14.29 -1.09 -7.57
N VAL A 205 -13.14 -1.35 -6.96
CA VAL A 205 -12.91 -2.42 -5.99
C VAL A 205 -12.74 -1.79 -4.62
N VAL A 206 -13.53 -2.22 -3.64
CA VAL A 206 -13.57 -1.60 -2.30
C VAL A 206 -13.51 -2.67 -1.24
N GLN A 207 -12.66 -2.45 -0.23
CA GLN A 207 -12.58 -3.29 0.95
C GLN A 207 -12.46 -2.43 2.22
N PRO A 208 -13.51 -2.40 3.06
CA PRO A 208 -13.40 -1.88 4.42
C PRO A 208 -12.51 -2.79 5.28
N SER A 209 -11.85 -2.23 6.29
CA SER A 209 -11.22 -3.02 7.35
C SER A 209 -12.26 -3.84 8.11
N LEU A 210 -11.84 -4.93 8.77
CA LEU A 210 -12.77 -5.81 9.49
C LEU A 210 -13.60 -5.04 10.53
N ASP A 211 -12.96 -4.12 11.26
CA ASP A 211 -13.56 -3.24 12.26
C ASP A 211 -14.33 -2.05 11.66
N GLY A 212 -14.34 -1.90 10.34
CA GLY A 212 -15.06 -0.85 9.60
C GLY A 212 -14.52 0.56 9.78
N ARG A 213 -13.37 0.74 10.45
CA ARG A 213 -12.79 2.07 10.71
C ARG A 213 -12.15 2.69 9.48
N ASP A 214 -11.62 1.86 8.60
CA ASP A 214 -10.91 2.29 7.40
C ASP A 214 -11.39 1.58 6.14
N THR A 215 -11.05 2.14 4.99
CA THR A 215 -11.45 1.62 3.69
C THR A 215 -10.36 1.86 2.67
N MET A 216 -10.04 0.80 1.94
CA MET A 216 -9.20 0.85 0.75
C MET A 216 -10.04 0.73 -0.50
N ILE A 217 -9.59 1.41 -1.54
CA ILE A 217 -10.25 1.50 -2.83
C ILE A 217 -9.19 1.35 -3.92
N VAL A 218 -9.48 0.56 -4.95
CA VAL A 218 -8.78 0.64 -6.22
C VAL A 218 -9.77 0.73 -7.36
N GLU A 219 -9.53 1.69 -8.25
CA GLU A 219 -10.32 1.91 -9.43
C GLU A 219 -9.45 1.71 -10.67
N VAL A 220 -9.97 0.94 -11.61
CA VAL A 220 -9.42 0.76 -12.95
C VAL A 220 -10.25 1.61 -13.90
N HIS A 221 -9.65 2.68 -14.41
CA HIS A 221 -10.26 3.62 -15.35
C HIS A 221 -9.77 3.31 -16.77
N ALA A 222 -10.68 3.32 -17.74
CA ALA A 222 -10.36 3.12 -19.14
C ALA A 222 -11.16 4.09 -20.02
N ASP A 223 -10.51 4.73 -21.00
CA ASP A 223 -11.22 5.59 -21.95
C ASP A 223 -12.07 4.71 -22.90
N PRO A 224 -13.41 4.81 -22.87
CA PRO A 224 -14.28 3.98 -23.71
C PRO A 224 -14.06 4.18 -25.21
N ARG A 225 -13.40 5.27 -25.64
CA ARG A 225 -13.02 5.53 -27.04
C ARG A 225 -11.82 4.72 -27.48
N LEU A 226 -10.95 4.32 -26.55
CA LEU A 226 -9.71 3.58 -26.82
C LEU A 226 -9.81 2.11 -26.43
N VAL A 227 -10.56 1.80 -25.37
CA VAL A 227 -10.59 0.48 -24.73
C VAL A 227 -12.03 0.01 -24.57
N LEU A 228 -12.28 -1.25 -24.94
CA LEU A 228 -13.47 -1.98 -24.54
C LEU A 228 -13.18 -2.66 -23.21
N ALA A 229 -13.94 -2.31 -22.17
CA ALA A 229 -13.73 -2.80 -20.82
C ALA A 229 -14.96 -3.57 -20.32
N THR A 230 -14.73 -4.76 -19.76
CA THR A 230 -15.78 -5.64 -19.24
C THR A 230 -15.37 -6.22 -17.89
N ARG A 231 -16.37 -6.61 -17.08
CA ARG A 231 -16.16 -7.33 -15.82
C ARG A 231 -16.66 -8.76 -15.95
N ALA A 232 -15.92 -9.70 -15.41
CA ALA A 232 -16.32 -11.10 -15.24
C ALA A 232 -15.97 -11.56 -13.81
N GLY A 233 -17.00 -11.74 -12.97
CA GLY A 233 -16.80 -12.03 -11.54
C GLY A 233 -15.99 -10.92 -10.87
N ASP A 234 -14.85 -11.27 -10.29
CA ASP A 234 -13.93 -10.33 -9.62
C ASP A 234 -12.76 -9.89 -10.53
N SER A 235 -12.82 -10.21 -11.82
CA SER A 235 -11.81 -9.84 -12.82
C SER A 235 -12.34 -8.80 -13.80
N ILE A 236 -11.42 -7.98 -14.31
CA ILE A 236 -11.65 -6.92 -15.29
C ILE A 236 -10.87 -7.25 -16.55
N SER A 237 -11.54 -7.23 -17.71
CA SER A 237 -10.90 -7.42 -19.01
C SER A 237 -10.90 -6.12 -19.77
N LEU A 238 -9.74 -5.72 -20.27
CA LEU A 238 -9.54 -4.52 -21.07
C LEU A 238 -9.00 -4.94 -22.43
N ARG A 239 -9.67 -4.53 -23.51
CA ARG A 239 -9.26 -4.82 -24.89
C ARG A 239 -9.11 -3.53 -25.68
N ALA A 240 -7.99 -3.36 -26.37
CA ALA A 240 -7.77 -2.22 -27.24
C ALA A 240 -8.80 -2.24 -28.38
N ARG A 241 -9.40 -1.10 -28.70
CA ARG A 241 -10.27 -0.98 -29.88
C ARG A 241 -9.47 -0.95 -31.18
N ARG A 242 -8.22 -0.49 -31.12
CA ARG A 242 -7.26 -0.42 -32.22
C ARG A 242 -5.85 -0.63 -31.66
N GLY A 243 -4.97 -1.24 -32.46
CA GLY A 243 -3.58 -1.47 -32.08
C GLY A 243 -3.37 -2.62 -31.10
N ASP A 244 -2.15 -2.68 -30.56
CA ASP A 244 -1.62 -3.77 -29.74
C ASP A 244 -1.31 -3.33 -28.30
N ARG A 245 -1.84 -2.17 -27.87
CA ARG A 245 -1.61 -1.61 -26.54
C ARG A 245 -2.91 -1.19 -25.87
N VAL A 246 -3.01 -1.46 -24.57
CA VAL A 246 -4.16 -1.08 -23.75
C VAL A 246 -3.72 -0.05 -22.71
N PRO A 247 -4.03 1.24 -22.90
CA PRO A 247 -3.84 2.25 -21.87
C PRO A 247 -4.97 2.19 -20.83
N PHE A 248 -4.61 2.29 -19.56
CA PHE A 248 -5.57 2.40 -18.46
C PHE A 248 -4.96 3.15 -17.28
N THR A 249 -5.82 3.65 -16.40
CA THR A 249 -5.40 4.41 -15.21
C THR A 249 -5.80 3.66 -13.96
N ILE A 250 -4.89 3.59 -12.99
CA ILE A 250 -5.14 3.04 -11.67
C ILE A 250 -5.28 4.19 -10.69
N ARG A 251 -6.39 4.22 -9.96
CA ARG A 251 -6.64 5.17 -8.87
C ARG A 251 -6.80 4.42 -7.57
N VAL A 252 -5.88 4.63 -6.64
CA VAL A 252 -5.85 4.03 -5.31
C VAL A 252 -6.37 5.05 -4.29
N GLY A 253 -7.22 4.60 -3.38
CA GLY A 253 -7.76 5.40 -2.28
C GLY A 253 -7.59 4.70 -0.94
N THR A 254 -7.25 5.45 0.11
CA THR A 254 -7.22 4.96 1.50
C THR A 254 -7.80 6.00 2.45
N THR A 255 -8.51 5.56 3.48
CA THR A 255 -8.88 6.40 4.63
C THR A 255 -7.95 6.22 5.82
N GLY A 256 -6.97 5.31 5.73
CA GLY A 256 -6.00 5.03 6.78
C GLY A 256 -5.32 6.31 7.26
N ARG A 257 -4.96 6.36 8.54
CA ARG A 257 -4.36 7.56 9.13
C ARG A 257 -2.99 7.84 8.52
N THR A 258 -2.68 9.12 8.38
CA THR A 258 -1.40 9.60 7.86
C THR A 258 -0.27 9.29 8.83
N LEU A 259 0.96 9.31 8.32
CA LEU A 259 2.15 9.41 9.14
C LEU A 259 2.59 10.88 9.10
N THR A 260 3.60 11.22 9.89
CA THR A 260 4.23 12.53 9.87
C THR A 260 5.68 12.36 9.41
N PRO A 261 5.94 12.39 8.09
CA PRO A 261 7.30 12.24 7.57
C PRO A 261 8.27 13.23 8.21
N LEU A 262 9.47 12.76 8.55
CA LEU A 262 10.53 13.63 9.07
C LEU A 262 11.22 14.36 7.91
N ALA A 263 11.56 15.63 8.12
CA ALA A 263 12.38 16.40 7.21
C ALA A 263 13.85 15.98 7.27
N ARG A 264 14.60 16.26 6.20
CA ARG A 264 16.04 15.95 6.08
C ARG A 264 16.86 16.37 7.31
N ASN A 265 16.62 17.58 7.81
CA ASN A 265 17.32 18.16 8.96
C ASN A 265 16.82 17.65 10.33
N GLU A 266 15.66 16.99 10.37
CA GLU A 266 15.21 16.25 11.56
C GLU A 266 15.86 14.85 11.62
N ILE A 267 16.27 14.30 10.47
CA ILE A 267 16.90 12.97 10.36
C ILE A 267 18.42 13.06 10.52
N PHE A 268 19.08 13.96 9.80
CA PHE A 268 20.53 14.01 9.71
C PHE A 268 21.12 15.21 10.44
N ASN A 269 22.31 15.03 11.02
CA ASN A 269 23.01 16.14 11.67
C ASN A 269 23.59 17.12 10.66
N ARG A 270 23.87 18.34 11.15
CA ARG A 270 24.39 19.44 10.33
C ARG A 270 25.73 19.11 9.67
N ALA A 271 26.61 18.37 10.36
CA ALA A 271 27.93 18.03 9.83
C ALA A 271 27.83 17.12 8.60
N PHE A 272 26.98 16.10 8.66
CA PHE A 272 26.71 15.23 7.52
C PHE A 272 26.06 15.97 6.36
N LEU A 273 25.11 16.87 6.63
CA LEU A 273 24.47 17.66 5.57
C LEU A 273 25.47 18.58 4.86
N ALA A 274 26.36 19.24 5.62
CA ALA A 274 27.44 20.04 5.03
C ALA A 274 28.41 19.18 4.19
N TRP A 275 28.74 17.98 4.66
CA TRP A 275 29.54 17.03 3.89
C TRP A 275 28.84 16.60 2.59
N LEU A 276 27.54 16.28 2.65
CA LEU A 276 26.76 15.90 1.48
C LEU A 276 26.71 17.03 0.43
N ASP A 277 26.55 18.28 0.88
CA ASP A 277 26.55 19.46 0.00
C ASP A 277 27.92 19.67 -0.64
N SER A 278 29.02 19.47 0.10
CA SER A 278 30.38 19.54 -0.45
C SER A 278 30.62 18.49 -1.55
N ALA A 279 30.09 17.28 -1.37
CA ALA A 279 30.21 16.20 -2.34
C ALA A 279 29.46 16.50 -3.65
N ARG A 280 28.37 17.28 -3.58
CA ARG A 280 27.60 17.73 -4.75
C ARG A 280 28.27 18.86 -5.52
N ALA A 281 29.03 19.71 -4.83
CA ALA A 281 29.71 20.86 -5.44
C ALA A 281 31.03 20.51 -6.13
N ALA A 282 31.52 19.27 -6.03
CA ALA A 282 32.81 18.86 -6.57
C ALA A 282 32.81 18.82 -8.12
N PRO A 283 33.78 19.45 -8.81
CA PRO A 283 33.71 19.77 -10.24
C PRO A 283 34.12 18.65 -11.24
N ALA A 284 33.79 17.37 -10.99
CA ALA A 284 34.15 16.27 -11.91
C ALA A 284 32.93 15.40 -12.32
N ALA A 285 32.98 14.77 -13.50
CA ALA A 285 31.91 13.87 -13.97
C ALA A 285 31.72 12.65 -13.04
N GLU A 286 32.80 12.11 -12.48
CA GLU A 286 32.74 11.06 -11.44
C GLU A 286 32.17 11.58 -10.12
N ALA A 287 32.43 12.85 -9.78
CA ALA A 287 31.81 13.50 -8.64
C ALA A 287 30.29 13.64 -8.81
N SER A 288 29.80 13.82 -10.05
CA SER A 288 28.37 13.85 -10.37
C SER A 288 27.68 12.49 -10.15
N LEU A 289 28.30 11.37 -10.56
CA LEU A 289 27.73 10.04 -10.32
C LEU A 289 27.70 9.69 -8.83
N ARG A 290 28.80 9.97 -8.10
CA ARG A 290 28.87 9.78 -6.66
C ARG A 290 27.85 10.64 -5.92
N ALA A 291 27.70 11.91 -6.29
CA ALA A 291 26.72 12.81 -5.70
C ALA A 291 25.28 12.32 -5.93
N ARG A 292 24.97 11.84 -7.14
CA ARG A 292 23.68 11.20 -7.46
C ARG A 292 23.43 9.96 -6.60
N TRP A 293 24.44 9.08 -6.49
CA TRP A 293 24.34 7.88 -5.67
C TRP A 293 24.11 8.21 -4.19
N LEU A 294 24.88 9.16 -3.63
CA LEU A 294 24.71 9.61 -2.24
C LEU A 294 23.33 10.19 -2.00
N GLU A 295 22.85 11.07 -2.88
CA GLU A 295 21.52 11.67 -2.76
C GLU A 295 20.42 10.60 -2.82
N ARG A 296 20.59 9.58 -3.67
CA ARG A 296 19.68 8.44 -3.73
C ARG A 296 19.63 7.66 -2.41
N GLN A 297 20.78 7.43 -1.75
CA GLN A 297 20.81 6.77 -0.44
C GLN A 297 20.10 7.62 0.64
N VAL A 298 20.37 8.92 0.66
CA VAL A 298 19.74 9.86 1.61
C VAL A 298 18.22 9.88 1.44
N ARG A 299 17.74 9.99 0.19
CA ARG A 299 16.30 9.91 -0.12
C ARG A 299 15.69 8.59 0.30
N GLY A 300 16.43 7.48 0.18
CA GLY A 300 16.01 6.17 0.67
C GLY A 300 15.62 6.22 2.15
N VAL A 301 16.45 6.84 2.99
CA VAL A 301 16.16 7.00 4.43
C VAL A 301 15.00 7.96 4.68
N GLU A 302 14.92 9.08 3.95
CA GLU A 302 13.81 10.04 4.06
C GLU A 302 12.43 9.43 3.77
N LEU A 303 12.38 8.45 2.86
CA LEU A 303 11.17 7.72 2.53
C LEU A 303 10.73 6.76 3.64
N LEU A 304 11.63 6.40 4.56
CA LEU A 304 11.39 5.43 5.62
C LEU A 304 11.19 6.06 7.01
N ALA A 305 11.41 7.38 7.15
CA ALA A 305 11.42 8.07 8.42
C ALA A 305 10.15 8.92 8.65
N SER A 306 9.46 8.65 9.76
CA SER A 306 8.29 9.42 10.22
C SER A 306 8.32 9.57 11.74
N ARG A 307 7.58 10.53 12.31
CA ARG A 307 7.50 10.74 13.77
C ARG A 307 6.90 9.56 14.52
N GLU A 308 6.14 8.72 13.83
CA GLU A 308 5.49 7.55 14.41
C GLU A 308 6.45 6.35 14.44
N LYS A 309 7.22 6.15 13.35
CA LYS A 309 8.12 5.00 13.16
C LYS A 309 9.20 5.24 12.11
N LEU A 310 10.31 4.50 12.25
CA LEU A 310 11.24 4.22 11.16
C LEU A 310 10.81 2.89 10.53
N MET A 311 10.75 2.81 9.20
CA MET A 311 10.44 1.56 8.51
C MET A 311 11.73 0.80 8.19
N ALA A 312 11.68 -0.54 8.23
CA ALA A 312 12.87 -1.35 8.00
C ALA A 312 13.31 -1.36 6.52
N GLY A 313 12.37 -1.24 5.57
CA GLY A 313 12.72 -1.06 4.16
C GLY A 313 11.58 -1.34 3.21
N LEU A 314 11.60 -0.74 2.02
CA LEU A 314 10.56 -0.92 1.01
C LEU A 314 11.08 -1.75 -0.19
N PRO A 315 10.26 -2.59 -0.85
CA PRO A 315 8.83 -2.86 -0.60
C PRO A 315 8.55 -3.85 0.55
N ASN A 316 9.53 -4.66 0.91
CA ASN A 316 9.29 -5.89 1.68
C ASN A 316 8.88 -5.64 3.14
N TYR A 317 9.24 -4.48 3.70
CA TYR A 317 9.14 -4.15 5.11
C TYR A 317 8.73 -2.68 5.31
N ALA A 318 7.64 -2.28 4.63
CA ALA A 318 6.90 -1.02 4.80
C ALA A 318 6.33 -0.82 6.23
N THR A 319 7.02 -1.32 7.25
CA THR A 319 6.61 -1.40 8.63
C THR A 319 7.84 -1.33 9.54
N TYR A 320 7.60 -1.16 10.83
CA TYR A 320 8.61 -1.21 11.88
C TYR A 320 9.08 -2.66 12.10
N PHE A 321 10.40 -2.85 12.21
CA PHE A 321 11.02 -4.06 12.77
C PHE A 321 11.99 -3.66 13.88
N GLY A 322 11.76 -4.16 15.10
CA GLY A 322 12.40 -3.58 16.27
C GLY A 322 13.92 -3.73 16.30
N ARG A 323 14.42 -4.93 16.01
CA ARG A 323 15.86 -5.19 15.92
C ARG A 323 16.50 -4.33 14.81
N ASP A 324 15.90 -4.35 13.63
CA ASP A 324 16.47 -3.74 12.43
C ASP A 324 16.60 -2.23 12.59
N MET A 325 15.64 -1.60 13.25
CA MET A 325 15.72 -0.18 13.59
C MET A 325 16.77 0.14 14.65
N LEU A 326 16.89 -0.66 15.70
CA LEU A 326 17.91 -0.47 16.73
C LEU A 326 19.32 -0.62 16.15
N VAL A 327 19.53 -1.62 15.29
CA VAL A 327 20.80 -1.80 14.57
C VAL A 327 21.05 -0.61 13.63
N THR A 328 20.05 -0.18 12.87
CA THR A 328 20.14 1.02 12.03
C THR A 328 20.55 2.24 12.86
N ALA A 329 19.97 2.38 14.06
CA ALA A 329 20.28 3.48 14.96
C ALA A 329 21.71 3.48 15.46
N LEU A 330 22.27 2.31 15.74
CA LEU A 330 23.67 2.17 16.13
C LEU A 330 24.61 2.51 14.97
N MET A 331 24.30 2.02 13.76
CA MET A 331 25.14 2.24 12.57
C MET A 331 25.14 3.70 12.10
N MET A 332 24.01 4.40 12.27
CA MET A 332 23.84 5.74 11.72
C MET A 332 24.18 6.87 12.70
N ARG A 333 24.58 6.57 13.95
CA ARG A 333 24.98 7.58 14.95
C ARG A 333 25.90 8.69 14.41
N PRO A 334 26.91 8.42 13.55
CA PRO A 334 27.78 9.49 13.05
C PRO A 334 27.09 10.53 12.17
N VAL A 335 25.97 10.17 11.53
CA VAL A 335 25.30 11.02 10.53
C VAL A 335 23.91 11.48 10.97
N TRP A 336 23.36 10.89 12.04
CA TRP A 336 22.05 11.22 12.56
C TRP A 336 22.03 12.47 13.42
N HIS A 337 20.89 13.13 13.41
CA HIS A 337 20.52 14.11 14.42
C HIS A 337 20.37 13.42 15.78
N ASP A 338 20.82 14.04 16.88
CA ASP A 338 20.89 13.41 18.21
C ASP A 338 19.55 12.80 18.65
N ALA A 339 18.45 13.53 18.41
CA ALA A 339 17.09 13.09 18.70
C ALA A 339 16.65 11.79 17.98
N MET A 340 17.33 11.37 16.90
CA MET A 340 16.93 10.16 16.15
C MET A 340 17.18 8.87 16.94
N SER A 341 18.26 8.80 17.73
CA SER A 341 18.53 7.63 18.56
C SER A 341 17.45 7.47 19.65
N GLU A 342 17.10 8.57 20.32
CA GLU A 342 16.00 8.59 21.29
C GLU A 342 14.67 8.24 20.64
N PHE A 343 14.39 8.79 19.46
CA PHE A 343 13.20 8.50 18.68
C PHE A 343 13.05 7.00 18.38
N VAL A 344 14.12 6.33 17.92
CA VAL A 344 14.08 4.90 17.61
C VAL A 344 13.83 4.06 18.87
N VAL A 345 14.53 4.38 19.97
CA VAL A 345 14.32 3.70 21.26
C VAL A 345 12.89 3.92 21.75
N ALA A 346 12.37 5.15 21.71
CA ALA A 346 11.00 5.46 22.09
C ALA A 346 9.98 4.73 21.21
N SER A 347 10.22 4.59 19.90
CA SER A 347 9.36 3.81 19.00
C SER A 347 9.29 2.33 19.40
N ALA A 348 10.39 1.76 19.89
CA ALA A 348 10.42 0.39 20.41
C ALA A 348 9.70 0.27 21.75
N LEU A 349 9.98 1.17 22.70
CA LEU A 349 9.37 1.17 24.02
C LEU A 349 7.85 1.40 23.99
N ARG A 350 7.33 2.20 23.04
CA ARG A 350 5.88 2.36 22.80
C ARG A 350 5.18 1.06 22.38
N LYS A 351 5.94 0.03 21.99
CA LYS A 351 5.45 -1.28 21.54
C LYS A 351 5.81 -2.39 22.52
N LEU A 352 6.14 -2.04 23.76
CA LEU A 352 6.36 -2.98 24.84
C LEU A 352 5.02 -3.52 25.33
N SER A 353 4.89 -4.84 25.43
CA SER A 353 3.73 -5.49 26.01
C SER A 353 3.74 -5.36 27.55
N PRO A 354 2.60 -5.56 28.23
CA PRO A 354 2.56 -5.61 29.70
C PRO A 354 3.49 -6.67 30.32
N ARG A 355 3.94 -7.67 29.55
CA ARG A 355 4.88 -8.72 29.97
C ARG A 355 6.35 -8.35 29.72
N GLY A 356 6.63 -7.17 29.16
CA GLY A 356 7.99 -6.72 28.83
C GLY A 356 8.51 -7.22 27.49
N GLU A 357 7.64 -7.76 26.62
CA GLU A 357 8.03 -8.22 25.29
C GLU A 357 7.93 -7.08 24.28
N VAL A 358 8.91 -6.92 23.40
CA VAL A 358 8.86 -5.94 22.31
C VAL A 358 8.46 -6.64 21.03
N SER A 359 7.49 -6.05 20.32
CA SER A 359 7.02 -6.56 19.03
C SER A 359 8.15 -6.68 18.00
N HIS A 360 8.26 -7.85 17.35
CA HIS A 360 9.24 -8.09 16.28
C HIS A 360 8.93 -7.29 15.01
N GLU A 361 7.65 -7.24 14.62
CA GLU A 361 7.10 -6.52 13.48
C GLU A 361 5.84 -5.79 13.95
N GLU A 362 5.70 -4.51 13.64
CA GLU A 362 4.55 -3.74 14.08
C GLU A 362 3.23 -4.27 13.49
N ALA A 363 2.27 -4.51 14.38
CA ALA A 363 0.89 -4.82 14.06
C ALA A 363 0.00 -3.63 14.42
N LEU A 364 -0.52 -2.93 13.40
CA LEU A 364 -1.47 -1.83 13.56
C LEU A 364 -2.76 -2.10 12.78
N GLY A 365 -3.83 -1.42 13.24
CA GLY A 365 -5.18 -1.47 12.69
C GLY A 365 -5.61 -2.86 12.23
N GLY A 366 -5.84 -3.06 10.93
CA GLY A 366 -6.31 -4.35 10.41
C GLY A 366 -5.39 -5.55 10.73
N GLN A 367 -4.07 -5.34 10.78
CA GLN A 367 -3.11 -6.38 11.13
C GLN A 367 -3.16 -6.73 12.62
N ALA A 368 -3.34 -5.73 13.50
CA ALA A 368 -3.52 -5.96 14.93
C ALA A 368 -4.78 -6.80 15.22
N VAL A 369 -5.88 -6.51 14.50
CA VAL A 369 -7.11 -7.31 14.60
C VAL A 369 -6.87 -8.75 14.14
N ARG A 370 -6.14 -8.96 13.04
CA ARG A 370 -5.79 -10.30 12.53
C ARG A 370 -4.97 -11.10 13.55
N GLU A 371 -3.96 -10.50 14.16
CA GLU A 371 -3.09 -11.20 15.12
C GLU A 371 -3.83 -11.60 16.40
N ALA A 372 -4.73 -10.74 16.88
CA ALA A 372 -5.58 -11.04 18.04
C ALA A 372 -6.72 -12.04 17.71
N ALA A 373 -7.01 -12.29 16.44
CA ALA A 373 -8.17 -13.08 16.01
C ALA A 373 -8.12 -14.54 16.50
N SER A 374 -6.93 -15.15 16.48
CA SER A 374 -6.73 -16.53 16.95
C SER A 374 -6.91 -16.66 18.46
N GLU A 375 -6.38 -15.71 19.23
CA GLU A 375 -6.56 -15.67 20.70
C GLU A 375 -8.02 -15.45 21.06
N TYR A 376 -8.68 -14.48 20.42
CA TYR A 376 -10.11 -14.24 20.61
C TYR A 376 -10.94 -15.51 20.37
N ALA A 377 -10.69 -16.21 19.26
CA ALA A 377 -11.43 -17.44 18.95
C ALA A 377 -11.22 -18.52 20.01
N ALA A 378 -10.00 -18.67 20.53
CA ALA A 378 -9.67 -19.61 21.60
C ALA A 378 -10.38 -19.27 22.93
N LEU A 379 -10.43 -17.99 23.30
CA LEU A 379 -11.14 -17.51 24.50
C LEU A 379 -12.65 -17.74 24.40
N VAL A 380 -13.24 -17.55 23.21
CA VAL A 380 -14.65 -17.90 22.97
C VAL A 380 -14.87 -19.41 23.09
N ASP A 381 -13.98 -20.23 22.51
CA ASP A 381 -14.05 -21.70 22.63
C ASP A 381 -13.97 -22.18 24.09
N GLU A 382 -13.16 -21.52 24.92
CA GLU A 382 -13.08 -21.80 26.37
C GLU A 382 -14.35 -21.35 27.10
N SER A 383 -14.81 -20.12 26.85
CA SER A 383 -16.01 -19.57 27.50
C SER A 383 -17.30 -20.32 27.17
N LEU A 384 -17.40 -20.97 26.01
CA LEU A 384 -18.56 -21.79 25.63
C LEU A 384 -18.50 -23.22 26.21
N ARG A 385 -17.34 -23.64 26.72
CA ARG A 385 -17.14 -24.96 27.36
C ARG A 385 -17.33 -24.90 28.88
N ALA A 386 -17.02 -23.76 29.49
CA ALA A 386 -17.36 -23.44 30.88
C ALA A 386 -18.86 -23.19 31.03
#